data_AF-A0A084J7S9-F1
#
_entry.id   AF-A0A084J7S9-F1
#
_cell.length_a   1.000
_cell.length_b   1.000
_cell.length_c   1.000
_cell.angle_alpha   90.00
_cell.angle_beta   90.00
_cell.angle_gamma   90.00
#
_symmetry.space_group_name_H-M   'P 1'
#
loop_
_entity.id
_entity.type
_entity.pdbx_description
1 polymer ?
#
loop_
_entity_poly.entity_id
_entity_poly.type
_entity_poly.pdbx_seq_one_letter_code
_entity_poly.pdbx_strand_id
1 'polypeptide(L)'
;MKSKLLNIFIITFLVISTLVLIGCNSKEDKAEDTIRGFIEKHYVADEEEVKAYDEYVKNGYGIGDKLTKADKEFAEYLSEKGFEVYRTDGYFYSRLKELYAKNCTLEIENLKITEKEKSEDMRCFNVSFDWIIRNDEEEIVKKHKVDKDMYLSKENGQWLINGYNRFEIIYTDFVMW
;
A
#
# COMPACT_ATOMS: atom_id res chain seq x y z
N MET A 1 43.54 28.05 43.80
CA MET A 1 42.75 27.16 42.90
C MET A 1 42.15 28.04 41.81
N LYS A 2 42.60 27.86 40.56
CA LYS A 2 41.77 27.30 39.46
C LYS A 2 40.47 28.11 39.27
N SER A 3 40.44 29.12 38.41
CA SER A 3 40.32 29.07 36.94
C SER A 3 38.87 29.16 36.45
N LYS A 4 38.63 30.14 35.58
CA LYS A 4 37.74 30.08 34.41
C LYS A 4 36.27 29.76 34.68
N LEU A 5 35.45 30.77 34.98
CA LEU A 5 34.02 30.76 34.66
C LEU A 5 33.50 32.18 34.34
N LEU A 6 34.36 33.01 33.74
CA LEU A 6 33.99 34.22 33.00
C LEU A 6 34.42 33.95 31.54
N ASN A 7 33.50 34.14 30.57
CA ASN A 7 33.66 33.94 29.11
C ASN A 7 33.15 32.63 28.45
N ILE A 8 32.04 32.03 28.90
CA ILE A 8 31.32 31.03 28.07
C ILE A 8 29.80 31.28 28.07
N PHE A 9 29.36 32.53 27.92
CA PHE A 9 27.94 32.80 27.68
C PHE A 9 27.65 33.92 26.66
N ILE A 10 28.68 34.50 26.02
CA ILE A 10 28.51 35.65 25.09
C ILE A 10 29.19 35.43 23.72
N ILE A 11 29.84 34.28 23.48
CA ILE A 11 30.37 33.91 22.15
C ILE A 11 29.78 32.57 21.70
N THR A 12 28.46 32.52 21.60
CA THR A 12 27.78 31.43 20.88
C THR A 12 26.54 31.97 20.17
N PHE A 13 26.66 33.18 19.63
CA PHE A 13 25.65 33.78 18.75
C PHE A 13 26.15 34.01 17.32
N LEU A 14 27.33 33.53 16.88
CA LEU A 14 27.92 34.10 15.65
C LEU A 14 28.73 33.16 14.74
N VAL A 15 28.49 31.84 14.76
CA VAL A 15 29.20 30.91 13.84
C VAL A 15 28.31 29.88 13.10
N ILE A 16 26.98 29.83 13.33
CA ILE A 16 26.11 28.89 12.57
C ILE A 16 25.09 29.66 11.71
N SER A 17 25.53 30.72 11.05
CA SER A 17 24.71 31.47 10.06
C SER A 17 25.31 31.49 8.66
N THR A 18 26.33 30.69 8.38
CA THR A 18 26.92 30.58 7.03
C THR A 18 27.46 29.16 6.84
N LEU A 19 26.94 28.45 5.82
CA LEU A 19 27.09 27.01 5.50
C LEU A 19 26.02 26.16 6.20
N VAL A 20 24.96 25.64 5.57
CA VAL A 20 24.81 25.16 4.19
C VAL A 20 23.34 25.31 3.76
N LEU A 21 23.09 26.20 2.81
CA LEU A 21 22.08 25.96 1.77
C LEU A 21 22.49 24.66 1.07
N ILE A 22 21.74 23.59 1.32
CA ILE A 22 21.55 22.28 0.62
C ILE A 22 21.06 21.34 1.73
N GLY A 23 19.89 21.64 2.27
CA GLY A 23 19.02 20.60 2.75
C GLY A 23 18.08 20.33 1.59
N CYS A 24 18.49 19.46 0.65
CA CYS A 24 17.49 18.76 -0.16
C CYS A 24 16.43 18.32 0.84
N ASN A 25 15.23 18.88 0.73
CA ASN A 25 14.06 18.32 1.36
C ASN A 25 13.84 17.00 0.58
N SER A 26 14.71 16.02 0.82
CA SER A 26 14.53 14.67 0.31
C SER A 26 13.30 14.20 1.05
N LYS A 27 12.12 14.46 0.46
CA LYS A 27 10.92 13.68 0.72
C LYS A 27 11.44 12.25 0.78
N GLU A 28 11.32 11.66 1.97
CA GLU A 28 11.77 10.31 2.25
C GLU A 28 11.33 9.41 1.10
N ASP A 29 12.25 8.57 0.63
CA ASP A 29 12.00 7.74 -0.54
C ASP A 29 11.05 6.58 -0.16
N LYS A 30 9.74 6.85 -0.21
CA LYS A 30 8.67 5.95 0.25
C LYS A 30 8.17 4.96 -0.78
N ALA A 31 8.95 4.64 -1.82
CA ALA A 31 8.48 3.74 -2.88
C ALA A 31 8.16 2.33 -2.38
N GLU A 32 9.01 1.78 -1.50
CA GLU A 32 8.75 0.47 -0.89
C GLU A 32 7.52 0.52 0.03
N ASP A 33 7.39 1.58 0.83
CA ASP A 33 6.22 1.79 1.71
C ASP A 33 4.92 1.90 0.91
N THR A 34 4.94 2.59 -0.24
CA THR A 34 3.80 2.66 -1.16
C THR A 34 3.39 1.26 -1.63
N ILE A 35 4.36 0.42 -2.04
CA ILE A 35 4.09 -0.95 -2.47
C ILE A 35 3.54 -1.77 -1.31
N ARG A 36 4.20 -1.73 -0.15
CA ARG A 36 3.81 -2.49 1.03
C ARG A 36 2.40 -2.14 1.47
N GLY A 37 2.11 -0.86 1.64
CA GLY A 37 0.79 -0.37 2.03
C GLY A 37 -0.29 -0.75 1.03
N PHE A 38 -0.01 -0.67 -0.28
CA PHE A 38 -0.95 -1.16 -1.29
C PHE A 38 -1.18 -2.67 -1.21
N ILE A 39 -0.12 -3.48 -1.07
CA ILE A 39 -0.24 -4.95 -1.02
C ILE A 39 -1.01 -5.37 0.23
N GLU A 40 -0.69 -4.81 1.39
CA GLU A 40 -1.44 -5.05 2.63
C GLU A 40 -2.90 -4.64 2.44
N LYS A 41 -3.15 -3.45 1.87
CA LYS A 41 -4.52 -2.99 1.64
C LYS A 41 -5.28 -3.81 0.61
N HIS A 42 -4.63 -4.37 -0.42
CA HIS A 42 -5.26 -5.14 -1.50
C HIS A 42 -5.35 -6.64 -1.21
N TYR A 43 -4.44 -7.20 -0.43
CA TYR A 43 -4.37 -8.64 -0.17
C TYR A 43 -4.56 -9.00 1.30
N VAL A 44 -5.05 -8.07 2.13
CA VAL A 44 -5.55 -8.38 3.48
C VAL A 44 -7.00 -7.93 3.59
N ALA A 45 -7.85 -8.81 4.12
CA ALA A 45 -9.24 -8.52 4.41
C ALA A 45 -9.69 -9.35 5.61
N ASP A 46 -10.12 -8.65 6.66
CA ASP A 46 -10.68 -9.26 7.87
C ASP A 46 -12.21 -9.43 7.75
N GLU A 47 -12.80 -10.00 8.80
CA GLU A 47 -14.25 -10.19 8.86
C GLU A 47 -15.04 -8.87 8.74
N GLU A 48 -14.52 -7.76 9.27
CA GLU A 48 -15.22 -6.47 9.25
C GLU A 48 -15.27 -5.91 7.83
N GLU A 49 -14.16 -6.01 7.08
CA GLU A 49 -14.07 -5.57 5.68
C GLU A 49 -14.96 -6.44 4.77
N VAL A 50 -15.00 -7.75 5.01
CA VAL A 50 -15.88 -8.69 4.29
C VAL A 50 -17.37 -8.42 4.60
N LYS A 51 -17.72 -8.15 5.87
CA LYS A 51 -19.09 -7.74 6.26
C LYS A 51 -19.47 -6.37 5.69
N ALA A 52 -18.53 -5.44 5.55
CA ALA A 52 -18.81 -4.15 4.88
C ALA A 52 -19.16 -4.33 3.40
N TYR A 53 -18.59 -5.34 2.73
CA TYR A 53 -18.98 -5.72 1.37
C TYR A 53 -20.39 -6.34 1.29
N ASP A 54 -20.81 -7.10 2.31
CA ASP A 54 -22.20 -7.61 2.42
C ASP A 54 -23.23 -6.47 2.39
N GLU A 55 -22.99 -5.40 3.15
CA GLU A 55 -23.83 -4.19 3.11
C GLU A 55 -23.89 -3.60 1.69
N TYR A 56 -22.78 -3.63 0.94
CA TYR A 56 -22.73 -3.12 -0.43
C TYR A 56 -23.58 -3.95 -1.39
N VAL A 57 -23.43 -5.27 -1.35
CA VAL A 57 -24.18 -6.20 -2.20
C VAL A 57 -25.68 -6.11 -1.91
N LYS A 58 -26.08 -6.08 -0.62
CA LYS A 58 -27.49 -6.01 -0.20
C LYS A 58 -28.18 -4.72 -0.59
N ASN A 59 -27.47 -3.58 -0.54
CA ASN A 59 -28.07 -2.28 -0.79
C ASN A 59 -28.07 -1.87 -2.27
N GLY A 60 -27.37 -2.60 -3.15
CA GLY A 60 -27.37 -2.40 -4.61
C GLY A 60 -26.92 -1.00 -5.05
N TYR A 61 -25.66 -0.85 -5.47
CA TYR A 61 -25.09 0.43 -5.95
C TYR A 61 -25.60 1.65 -5.18
N GLY A 62 -25.41 1.63 -3.87
CA GLY A 62 -26.00 2.60 -2.95
C GLY A 62 -25.34 2.55 -1.59
N ILE A 63 -24.00 2.61 -1.54
CA ILE A 63 -23.33 3.09 -0.32
C ILE A 63 -22.63 4.39 -0.69
N GLY A 64 -23.08 5.48 -0.07
CA GLY A 64 -22.33 6.74 -0.02
C GLY A 64 -20.99 6.59 0.71
N ASP A 65 -20.51 7.67 1.31
CA ASP A 65 -19.23 7.91 2.02
C ASP A 65 -18.27 6.75 2.38
N LYS A 66 -18.68 5.53 2.78
CA LYS A 66 -17.78 4.40 3.11
C LYS A 66 -16.98 3.86 1.90
N LEU A 67 -17.61 3.65 0.74
CA LEU A 67 -16.88 3.25 -0.49
C LEU A 67 -15.93 4.36 -0.94
N THR A 68 -16.36 5.62 -0.78
CA THR A 68 -15.49 6.77 -1.06
C THR A 68 -14.31 6.86 -0.10
N LYS A 69 -14.42 6.34 1.13
CA LYS A 69 -13.33 6.29 2.10
C LYS A 69 -12.28 5.26 1.68
N ALA A 70 -12.70 4.05 1.32
CA ALA A 70 -11.78 3.03 0.84
C ALA A 70 -11.12 3.44 -0.51
N ASP A 71 -11.89 4.06 -1.42
CA ASP A 71 -11.36 4.70 -2.63
C ASP A 71 -10.29 5.76 -2.32
N LYS A 72 -10.52 6.62 -1.33
CA LYS A 72 -9.54 7.63 -0.89
C LYS A 72 -8.28 6.97 -0.33
N GLU A 73 -8.41 5.92 0.47
CA GLU A 73 -7.28 5.19 1.03
C GLU A 73 -6.46 4.50 -0.07
N PHE A 74 -7.08 3.89 -1.09
CA PHE A 74 -6.35 3.33 -2.23
C PHE A 74 -5.68 4.41 -3.10
N ALA A 75 -6.30 5.58 -3.23
CA ALA A 75 -5.73 6.70 -3.98
C ALA A 75 -4.42 7.24 -3.35
N GLU A 76 -4.13 6.97 -2.07
CA GLU A 76 -2.85 7.35 -1.46
C GLU A 76 -1.66 6.56 -2.02
N TYR A 77 -1.91 5.38 -2.59
CA TYR A 77 -0.86 4.48 -3.11
C TYR A 77 -0.77 4.47 -4.63
N LEU A 78 -1.80 4.96 -5.31
CA LEU A 78 -1.96 4.86 -6.76
C LEU A 78 -1.80 6.24 -7.39
N SER A 79 -1.10 6.29 -8.53
CA SER A 79 -1.15 7.44 -9.42
C SER A 79 -2.59 7.70 -9.89
N GLU A 80 -2.87 8.89 -10.42
CA GLU A 80 -4.19 9.18 -10.99
C GLU A 80 -4.59 8.13 -12.03
N LYS A 81 -3.69 7.81 -12.97
CA LYS A 81 -3.97 6.80 -14.00
C LYS A 81 -4.04 5.38 -13.42
N GLY A 82 -3.21 5.06 -12.43
CA GLY A 82 -3.23 3.79 -11.72
C GLY A 82 -4.56 3.56 -11.01
N PHE A 83 -5.09 4.60 -10.37
CA PHE A 83 -6.39 4.56 -9.70
C PHE A 83 -7.55 4.42 -10.68
N GLU A 84 -7.53 5.15 -11.80
CA GLU A 84 -8.52 5.00 -12.87
C GLU A 84 -8.58 3.56 -13.40
N VAL A 85 -7.42 2.97 -13.73
CA VAL A 85 -7.32 1.57 -14.16
C VAL A 85 -7.81 0.65 -13.06
N TYR A 86 -7.38 0.88 -11.82
CA TYR A 86 -7.73 0.03 -10.69
C TYR A 86 -9.25 -0.08 -10.48
N ARG A 87 -9.95 1.05 -10.62
CA ARG A 87 -11.41 1.11 -10.56
C ARG A 87 -12.09 0.49 -11.77
N THR A 88 -11.61 0.80 -12.97
CA THR A 88 -12.23 0.37 -14.24
C THR A 88 -12.16 -1.15 -14.39
N ASP A 89 -11.05 -1.76 -13.96
CA ASP A 89 -10.87 -3.21 -13.96
C ASP A 89 -11.64 -3.91 -12.82
N GLY A 90 -12.29 -3.15 -11.93
CA GLY A 90 -13.14 -3.68 -10.87
C GLY A 90 -12.37 -4.42 -9.77
N TYR A 91 -11.07 -4.14 -9.59
CA TYR A 91 -10.22 -4.81 -8.59
C TYR A 91 -10.73 -4.61 -7.17
N PHE A 92 -11.17 -3.38 -6.85
CA PHE A 92 -11.72 -3.05 -5.55
C PHE A 92 -12.89 -3.96 -5.14
N TYR A 93 -13.83 -4.19 -6.06
CA TYR A 93 -15.02 -4.99 -5.77
C TYR A 93 -14.73 -6.48 -5.80
N SER A 94 -13.88 -6.90 -6.74
CA SER A 94 -13.70 -8.32 -7.01
C SER A 94 -12.84 -9.01 -5.95
N ARG A 95 -11.96 -8.28 -5.25
CA ARG A 95 -11.12 -8.85 -4.18
C ARG A 95 -11.90 -9.35 -2.95
N LEU A 96 -13.06 -8.76 -2.64
CA LEU A 96 -13.87 -9.16 -1.47
C LEU A 96 -14.99 -10.15 -1.81
N LYS A 97 -15.33 -10.29 -3.10
CA LYS A 97 -16.52 -11.04 -3.54
C LYS A 97 -16.51 -12.51 -3.10
N GLU A 98 -15.41 -13.22 -3.35
CA GLU A 98 -15.30 -14.65 -2.99
C GLU A 98 -15.14 -14.85 -1.48
N LEU A 99 -14.40 -13.96 -0.81
CA LEU A 99 -14.26 -13.97 0.64
C LEU A 99 -15.62 -13.84 1.32
N TYR A 100 -16.45 -12.92 0.84
CA TYR A 100 -17.83 -12.77 1.27
C TYR A 100 -18.68 -14.02 0.99
N ALA A 101 -18.64 -14.55 -0.24
CA ALA A 101 -19.46 -15.70 -0.62
C ALA A 101 -19.16 -16.97 0.20
N LYS A 102 -17.94 -17.09 0.73
CA LYS A 102 -17.45 -18.26 1.47
C LYS A 102 -17.22 -18.01 2.96
N ASN A 103 -17.51 -16.81 3.46
CA ASN A 103 -17.23 -16.41 4.83
C ASN A 103 -15.76 -16.63 5.23
N CYS A 104 -14.85 -16.13 4.40
CA CYS A 104 -13.41 -16.27 4.59
C CYS A 104 -12.72 -14.93 4.84
N THR A 105 -11.55 -14.98 5.47
CA THR A 105 -10.60 -13.86 5.57
C THR A 105 -9.42 -14.07 4.61
N LEU A 106 -8.64 -13.02 4.41
CA LEU A 106 -7.45 -13.03 3.57
C LEU A 106 -6.29 -12.36 4.30
N GLU A 107 -5.14 -13.00 4.26
CA GLU A 107 -3.89 -12.55 4.87
C GLU A 107 -2.73 -12.65 3.87
N ILE A 108 -1.62 -11.98 4.17
CA ILE A 108 -0.36 -12.16 3.45
C ILE A 108 0.75 -12.65 4.36
N GLU A 109 1.66 -13.44 3.80
CA GLU A 109 2.91 -13.86 4.43
C GLU A 109 4.09 -13.65 3.48
N ASN A 110 5.31 -13.65 4.03
CA ASN A 110 6.56 -13.70 3.25
C ASN A 110 6.72 -12.55 2.24
N LEU A 111 6.17 -11.37 2.53
CA LEU A 111 6.29 -10.20 1.64
C LEU A 111 7.75 -9.75 1.52
N LYS A 112 8.25 -9.86 0.29
CA LYS A 112 9.56 -9.39 -0.13
C LYS A 112 9.38 -8.42 -1.29
N ILE A 113 10.05 -7.28 -1.18
CA ILE A 113 10.09 -6.23 -2.20
C ILE A 113 11.56 -6.02 -2.54
N THR A 114 11.90 -5.97 -3.83
CA THR A 114 13.28 -5.79 -4.29
C THR A 114 13.29 -4.88 -5.50
N GLU A 115 13.98 -3.75 -5.42
CA GLU A 115 14.14 -2.84 -6.55
C GLU A 115 14.96 -3.53 -7.67
N LYS A 116 14.40 -3.53 -8.88
CA LYS A 116 15.06 -4.08 -10.09
C LYS A 116 15.67 -2.96 -10.92
N GLU A 117 14.89 -1.91 -11.17
CA GLU A 117 15.26 -0.84 -12.09
C GLU A 117 14.80 0.51 -11.55
N LYS A 118 15.65 1.53 -11.73
CA LYS A 118 15.40 2.90 -11.31
C LYS A 118 15.78 3.85 -12.43
N SER A 119 14.85 4.73 -12.76
CA SER A 119 15.05 5.87 -13.67
C SER A 119 14.50 7.14 -13.03
N GLU A 120 14.58 8.26 -13.74
CA GLU A 120 14.07 9.55 -13.25
C GLU A 120 12.55 9.53 -13.05
N ASP A 121 11.82 8.90 -13.98
CA ASP A 121 10.36 8.96 -14.04
C ASP A 121 9.66 7.65 -13.64
N MET A 122 10.42 6.55 -13.57
CA MET A 122 9.88 5.21 -13.33
C MET A 122 10.78 4.39 -12.42
N ARG A 123 10.17 3.59 -11.55
CA ARG A 123 10.83 2.53 -10.78
C ARG A 123 10.12 1.19 -10.98
N CYS A 124 10.89 0.12 -11.02
CA CYS A 124 10.41 -1.25 -11.14
C CYS A 124 10.90 -2.06 -9.94
N PHE A 125 9.99 -2.77 -9.30
CA PHE A 125 10.27 -3.64 -8.16
C PHE A 125 9.77 -5.05 -8.45
N ASN A 126 10.57 -6.07 -8.12
CA ASN A 126 10.02 -7.41 -7.92
C ASN A 126 9.31 -7.44 -6.57
N VAL A 127 8.10 -7.97 -6.55
CA VAL A 127 7.28 -8.12 -5.35
C VAL A 127 6.80 -9.57 -5.29
N SER A 128 7.18 -10.26 -4.22
CA SER A 128 6.79 -11.64 -3.98
C SER A 128 6.20 -11.80 -2.58
N PHE A 129 5.10 -12.53 -2.46
CA PHE A 129 4.44 -12.84 -1.19
C PHE A 129 3.54 -14.06 -1.36
N ASP A 130 3.09 -14.63 -0.27
CA ASP A 130 1.99 -15.59 -0.29
C ASP A 130 0.71 -14.89 0.19
N TRP A 131 -0.41 -15.08 -0.48
CA TRP A 131 -1.71 -14.78 0.11
C TRP A 131 -2.39 -16.07 0.59
N ILE A 132 -3.11 -15.96 1.70
CA ILE A 132 -3.69 -17.08 2.45
C ILE A 132 -5.15 -16.75 2.73
N ILE A 133 -6.04 -17.67 2.37
CA ILE A 133 -7.46 -17.58 2.71
C ILE A 133 -7.75 -18.54 3.85
N ARG A 134 -8.42 -18.05 4.89
CA ARG A 134 -8.90 -18.85 6.02
C ARG A 134 -10.42 -18.83 6.09
N ASN A 135 -11.03 -19.93 6.50
CA ASN A 135 -12.45 -19.95 6.88
C ASN A 135 -12.64 -19.41 8.32
N ASP A 136 -13.88 -19.42 8.79
CA ASP A 136 -14.28 -19.03 10.15
C ASP A 136 -13.76 -19.96 11.26
N GLU A 137 -13.30 -21.16 10.89
CA GLU A 137 -12.61 -22.09 11.79
C GLU A 137 -11.08 -21.87 11.82
N GLU A 138 -10.59 -20.79 11.21
CA GLU A 138 -9.16 -20.44 11.07
C GLU A 138 -8.34 -21.44 10.23
N GLU A 139 -9.00 -22.35 9.51
CA GLU A 139 -8.37 -23.33 8.64
C GLU A 139 -7.94 -22.69 7.32
N ILE A 140 -6.72 -23.01 6.87
CA ILE A 140 -6.22 -22.56 5.57
C ILE A 140 -6.97 -23.31 4.46
N VAL A 141 -7.89 -22.63 3.79
CA VAL A 141 -8.60 -23.17 2.62
C VAL A 141 -7.80 -22.97 1.33
N LYS A 142 -6.90 -21.97 1.30
CA LYS A 142 -6.00 -21.75 0.18
C LYS A 142 -4.74 -21.00 0.59
N LYS A 143 -3.62 -21.37 -0.04
CA LYS A 143 -2.40 -20.57 -0.10
C LYS A 143 -1.95 -20.43 -1.55
N HIS A 144 -1.54 -19.24 -1.95
CA HIS A 144 -1.05 -18.96 -3.31
C HIS A 144 0.12 -18.00 -3.27
N LYS A 145 1.15 -18.30 -4.06
CA LYS A 145 2.35 -17.48 -4.16
C LYS A 145 2.23 -16.51 -5.33
N VAL A 146 2.43 -15.24 -5.04
CA VAL A 146 2.57 -14.16 -6.02
C VAL A 146 4.06 -13.85 -6.18
N ASP A 147 4.50 -13.66 -7.43
CA ASP A 147 5.83 -13.17 -7.79
C ASP A 147 5.70 -12.36 -9.08
N LYS A 148 5.78 -11.04 -8.98
CA LYS A 148 5.50 -10.13 -10.08
C LYS A 148 6.31 -8.85 -10.01
N ASP A 149 6.42 -8.19 -11.15
CA ASP A 149 6.96 -6.84 -11.19
C ASP A 149 5.85 -5.80 -10.88
N MET A 150 6.21 -4.76 -10.14
CA MET A 150 5.39 -3.59 -9.86
C MET A 150 6.09 -2.31 -10.30
N TYR A 151 5.33 -1.43 -10.96
CA TYR A 151 5.83 -0.22 -11.60
C TYR A 151 5.29 1.03 -10.90
N LEU A 152 6.18 1.94 -10.54
CA LEU A 152 5.82 3.21 -9.92
C LEU A 152 6.23 4.37 -10.84
N SER A 153 5.40 5.41 -10.88
CA SER A 153 5.72 6.71 -11.47
C SER A 153 5.79 7.78 -10.39
N LYS A 154 6.53 8.86 -10.66
CA LYS A 154 6.65 9.99 -9.73
C LYS A 154 5.57 11.04 -10.01
N GLU A 155 4.69 11.28 -9.04
CA GLU A 155 3.64 12.32 -9.11
C GLU A 155 3.70 13.19 -7.87
N ASN A 156 3.73 14.53 -8.04
CA ASN A 156 3.84 15.50 -6.95
C ASN A 156 5.00 15.21 -5.95
N GLY A 157 6.08 14.59 -6.46
CA GLY A 157 7.24 14.20 -5.67
C GLY A 157 7.05 12.95 -4.81
N GLN A 158 6.02 12.15 -5.05
CA GLN A 158 5.76 10.85 -4.43
C GLN A 158 5.85 9.74 -5.47
N TRP A 159 6.36 8.57 -5.08
CA TRP A 159 6.35 7.38 -5.92
C TRP A 159 5.03 6.64 -5.72
N LEU A 160 4.22 6.55 -6.77
CA LEU A 160 2.89 5.96 -6.74
C LEU A 160 2.78 4.84 -7.77
N ILE A 161 1.97 3.83 -7.46
CA ILE A 161 1.73 2.68 -8.35
C ILE A 161 1.01 3.16 -9.61
N ASN A 162 1.60 2.87 -10.77
CA ASN A 162 1.12 3.40 -12.05
C ASN A 162 0.12 2.47 -12.77
N GLY A 163 -0.45 2.94 -13.87
CA GLY A 163 -1.45 2.20 -14.66
C GLY A 163 -0.94 0.97 -15.41
N TYR A 164 0.36 0.65 -15.34
CA TYR A 164 0.91 -0.57 -15.96
C TYR A 164 0.78 -1.81 -15.09
N ASN A 165 0.35 -1.65 -13.84
CA ASN A 165 0.18 -2.76 -12.91
C ASN A 165 -1.14 -3.48 -13.13
N ARG A 166 -1.10 -4.81 -13.24
CA ARG A 166 -2.28 -5.69 -13.19
C ARG A 166 -2.26 -6.47 -11.88
N PHE A 167 -3.38 -6.55 -11.20
CA PHE A 167 -3.48 -7.26 -9.92
C PHE A 167 -4.22 -8.58 -10.12
N GLU A 168 -3.85 -9.59 -9.34
CA GLU A 168 -4.59 -10.83 -9.34
C GLU A 168 -5.90 -10.59 -8.62
N ILE A 169 -7.01 -10.86 -9.30
CA ILE A 169 -8.27 -10.97 -8.61
C ILE A 169 -8.33 -12.36 -8.00
N ILE A 170 -8.77 -12.44 -6.76
CA ILE A 170 -9.04 -13.68 -6.05
C ILE A 170 -10.29 -14.31 -6.68
N TYR A 171 -10.11 -14.91 -7.84
CA TYR A 171 -11.07 -15.78 -8.51
C TYR A 171 -10.48 -17.17 -8.45
N THR A 172 -11.17 -18.13 -7.83
CA THR A 172 -11.02 -19.55 -8.18
C THR A 172 -12.05 -20.42 -7.44
N ASP A 173 -12.45 -21.48 -8.12
CA ASP A 173 -13.32 -22.57 -7.69
C ASP A 173 -12.74 -23.37 -6.48
N PHE A 174 -12.66 -22.81 -5.28
CA PHE A 174 -12.37 -23.62 -4.08
C PHE A 174 -13.65 -24.31 -3.63
N VAL A 175 -13.69 -25.63 -3.82
CA VAL A 175 -14.71 -26.51 -3.24
C VAL A 175 -14.44 -26.57 -1.74
N MET A 176 -15.34 -25.99 -0.94
CA MET A 176 -15.40 -26.28 0.50
C MET A 176 -16.02 -27.66 0.62
N TRP A 177 -15.27 -28.63 1.14
CA TRP A 177 -15.74 -30.01 1.34
C TRP A 177 -16.40 -30.14 2.71
#